data_AF-A0A0B7BP54-F1
#
_entry.id   AF-A0A0B7BP54-F1
#
_cell.length_a   1.000
_cell.length_b   1.000
_cell.length_c   1.000
_cell.angle_alpha   90.00
_cell.angle_beta   90.00
_cell.angle_gamma   90.00
#
_symmetry.space_group_name_H-M   'P 1'
#
loop_
_entity.id
_entity.type
_entity.pdbx_description
1 polymer ?
#
loop_
_entity_poly.entity_id
_entity_poly.type
_entity_poly.pdbx_seq_one_letter_code
_entity_poly.pdbx_strand_id
1 'polypeptide(L)'
;LMNVEGWIPREQILGAESRKKVPSEFVVQRNTNANPPTFFLPLQGLIRNMINSDNPNDKSYLRAIYPRLKTWFNYYNTSQNGKLPFTYRWHGRDPTVTKHLNPLTLASGLDDYPRASHPSEDERHVDLRCWIAFAAGVMADIAKTLGHNWKDFEATHTLLSDNKLLDQLHWSPKGLQYSDYGLHTDNVKLEKPTHNLKTGQPPPNADLDKIRVVHSEPTLQYVNAFGYVSLFPFLLKIVNPDSPKLNHILQDITDPKKLWTDFGLRSISRSSKFYGRFNTEHDPPYWRGPIWINMNYLCLSALQYYSTIGGPYQEKARAVYIDLRKNIVQNIIKEYERTGYIWENYHDKTGEGKGSHPFTGWSA
;
A
#
# COMPACT_ATOMS: atom_id res chain seq x y z
N LEU A 1 17.13 5.68 -16.17
CA LEU A 1 16.94 5.39 -14.73
C LEU A 1 17.04 3.90 -14.42
N MET A 2 16.49 3.02 -15.26
CA MET A 2 16.59 1.57 -15.08
C MET A 2 18.03 1.05 -15.18
N ASN A 3 18.45 0.21 -14.24
CA ASN A 3 19.73 -0.50 -14.28
C ASN A 3 19.65 -1.77 -15.15
N VAL A 4 20.75 -2.52 -15.26
CA VAL A 4 20.83 -3.76 -16.07
C VAL A 4 19.92 -4.89 -15.57
N GLU A 5 19.57 -4.88 -14.28
CA GLU A 5 18.71 -5.88 -13.66
C GLU A 5 17.23 -5.60 -13.94
N GLY A 6 16.86 -4.36 -14.28
CA GLY A 6 15.48 -3.90 -14.43
C GLY A 6 14.97 -3.05 -13.27
N TRP A 7 15.80 -2.81 -12.26
CA TRP A 7 15.47 -1.97 -11.11
C TRP A 7 15.51 -0.48 -11.45
N ILE A 8 14.58 0.27 -10.87
CA ILE A 8 14.54 1.74 -10.91
C ILE A 8 14.51 2.22 -9.44
N PRO A 9 15.41 3.13 -9.02
CA PRO A 9 15.38 3.67 -7.67
C PRO A 9 14.03 4.34 -7.35
N ARG A 10 13.51 4.13 -6.13
CA ARG A 10 12.21 4.71 -5.71
C ARG A 10 12.26 6.23 -5.62
N GLU A 11 13.42 6.79 -5.29
CA GLU A 11 13.62 8.23 -5.15
C GLU A 11 14.80 8.67 -6.03
N GLN A 12 14.55 9.63 -6.92
CA GLN A 12 15.52 10.08 -7.94
C GLN A 12 16.22 11.36 -7.48
N ILE A 13 17.27 11.22 -6.68
CA ILE A 13 18.00 12.34 -6.06
C ILE A 13 19.20 12.71 -6.95
N LEU A 14 18.93 13.42 -8.05
CA LEU A 14 19.93 13.74 -9.07
C LEU A 14 20.44 15.18 -8.90
N GLY A 15 21.77 15.36 -8.95
CA GLY A 15 22.42 16.67 -8.82
C GLY A 15 22.67 17.13 -7.37
N ALA A 16 23.34 18.27 -7.21
CA ALA A 16 23.70 18.81 -5.90
C ALA A 16 22.49 19.45 -5.18
N GLU A 17 21.58 20.07 -5.93
CA GLU A 17 20.39 20.72 -5.40
C GLU A 17 19.44 19.72 -4.72
N SER A 18 19.12 18.61 -5.39
CA SER A 18 18.29 17.54 -4.84
C SER A 18 18.90 16.94 -3.57
N ARG A 19 20.22 16.70 -3.58
CA ARG A 19 20.94 16.13 -2.43
C ARG A 19 20.92 17.03 -1.19
N LYS A 20 20.83 18.36 -1.35
CA LYS A 20 20.72 19.29 -0.22
C LYS A 20 19.35 19.27 0.47
N LYS A 21 18.32 18.72 -0.20
CA LYS A 21 16.95 18.65 0.32
C LYS A 21 16.62 17.33 1.01
N VAL A 22 17.54 16.36 0.98
CA VAL A 22 17.31 15.00 1.49
C VAL A 22 18.41 14.65 2.48
N PRO A 23 18.09 14.21 3.71
CA PRO A 23 19.08 13.71 4.66
C PRO A 23 19.94 12.59 4.04
N SER A 24 21.22 12.56 4.40
CA SER A 24 22.24 11.70 3.78
C SER A 24 21.89 10.20 3.79
N GLU A 25 21.22 9.76 4.85
CA GLU A 25 20.76 8.40 5.09
C GLU A 25 19.69 7.94 4.09
N PHE A 26 18.94 8.86 3.47
CA PHE A 26 17.93 8.56 2.46
C PHE A 26 18.47 8.69 1.03
N VAL A 27 19.70 9.18 0.84
CA VAL A 27 20.29 9.34 -0.49
C VAL A 27 20.62 7.98 -1.12
N VAL A 28 21.13 7.03 -0.32
CA VAL A 28 21.55 5.72 -0.82
C VAL A 28 20.33 4.85 -1.13
N GLN A 29 20.19 4.48 -2.40
CA GLN A 29 19.11 3.61 -2.88
C GLN A 29 19.61 2.16 -2.99
N ARG A 30 18.74 1.18 -2.72
CA ARG A 30 19.09 -0.26 -2.75
C ARG A 30 18.26 -1.00 -3.79
N ASN A 31 18.91 -1.74 -4.67
CA ASN A 31 18.26 -2.53 -5.73
C ASN A 31 17.46 -3.74 -5.21
N THR A 32 17.63 -4.13 -3.96
CA THR A 32 16.76 -5.09 -3.27
C THR A 32 15.37 -4.51 -2.97
N ASN A 33 15.27 -3.19 -2.82
CA ASN A 33 14.04 -2.51 -2.44
C ASN A 33 13.30 -2.04 -3.69
N ALA A 34 12.12 -2.62 -3.91
CA ALA A 34 11.20 -2.18 -4.94
C ALA A 34 10.27 -1.04 -4.44
N ASN A 35 9.30 -0.66 -5.28
CA ASN A 35 8.25 0.30 -4.95
C ASN A 35 6.98 -0.07 -5.73
N PRO A 36 5.75 0.26 -5.26
CA PRO A 36 4.53 0.01 -6.02
C PRO A 36 4.62 0.46 -7.49
N PRO A 37 4.24 -0.39 -8.46
CA PRO A 37 4.29 -0.09 -9.89
C PRO A 37 3.15 0.80 -10.35
N THR A 38 2.93 1.91 -9.67
CA THR A 38 1.80 2.81 -9.95
C THR A 38 1.83 3.35 -11.37
N PHE A 39 2.99 3.40 -12.04
CA PHE A 39 3.09 3.78 -13.45
C PHE A 39 2.31 2.84 -14.39
N PHE A 40 2.01 1.61 -13.99
CA PHE A 40 1.12 0.72 -14.75
C PHE A 40 -0.35 1.20 -14.73
N LEU A 41 -0.78 1.97 -13.73
CA LEU A 41 -2.15 2.50 -13.66
C LEU A 41 -2.46 3.48 -14.80
N PRO A 42 -1.70 4.59 -15.00
CA PRO A 42 -1.92 5.48 -16.14
C PRO A 42 -1.55 4.78 -17.45
N LEU A 43 -0.53 3.90 -17.46
CA LEU A 43 -0.19 3.13 -18.66
C LEU A 43 -1.38 2.32 -19.16
N GLN A 44 -2.05 1.55 -18.29
CA GLN A 44 -3.24 0.79 -18.65
C GLN A 44 -4.33 1.66 -19.28
N GLY A 45 -4.58 2.85 -18.71
CA GLY A 45 -5.53 3.82 -19.26
C GLY A 45 -5.10 4.32 -20.64
N LEU A 46 -3.82 4.65 -20.81
CA LEU A 46 -3.24 5.21 -22.03
C LEU A 46 -3.23 4.19 -23.17
N ILE A 47 -2.92 2.92 -22.88
CA ILE A 47 -2.85 1.87 -23.90
C ILE A 47 -4.19 1.17 -24.16
N ARG A 48 -5.25 1.47 -23.39
CA ARG A 48 -6.54 0.77 -23.50
C ARG A 48 -7.08 0.75 -24.93
N ASN A 49 -6.99 1.88 -25.62
CA ASN A 49 -7.42 1.98 -27.01
C ASN A 49 -6.34 1.48 -27.99
N MET A 50 -5.06 1.62 -27.63
CA MET A 50 -3.91 1.17 -28.45
C MET A 50 -3.88 -0.36 -28.61
N ILE A 51 -4.25 -1.11 -27.57
CA ILE A 51 -4.27 -2.59 -27.57
C ILE A 51 -5.15 -3.15 -28.69
N ASN A 52 -6.27 -2.48 -29.00
CA ASN A 52 -7.24 -2.88 -30.02
C ASN A 52 -7.12 -2.06 -31.32
N SER A 53 -6.11 -1.19 -31.41
CA SER A 53 -5.93 -0.28 -32.53
C SER A 53 -5.09 -0.91 -33.64
N ASP A 54 -5.52 -0.71 -34.89
CA ASP A 54 -4.72 -1.05 -36.06
C ASP A 54 -3.78 0.07 -36.51
N ASN A 55 -3.77 1.20 -35.80
CA ASN A 55 -2.87 2.31 -36.09
C ASN A 55 -1.40 1.87 -35.94
N PRO A 56 -0.57 1.99 -36.99
CA PRO A 56 0.85 1.64 -36.93
C PRO A 56 1.64 2.42 -35.85
N ASN A 57 1.23 3.65 -35.53
CA ASN A 57 1.88 4.47 -34.51
C ASN A 57 1.65 3.91 -33.10
N ASP A 58 0.44 3.41 -32.82
CA ASP A 58 0.12 2.77 -31.53
C ASP A 58 0.96 1.50 -31.35
N LYS A 59 1.01 0.65 -32.38
CA LYS A 59 1.87 -0.56 -32.36
C LYS A 59 3.36 -0.20 -32.22
N SER A 60 3.81 0.88 -32.85
CA SER A 60 5.20 1.35 -32.74
C SER A 60 5.55 1.85 -31.34
N TYR A 61 4.63 2.59 -30.70
CA TYR A 61 4.78 3.02 -29.31
C TYR A 61 4.88 1.82 -28.35
N LEU A 62 3.96 0.85 -28.49
CA LEU A 62 3.98 -0.37 -27.68
C LEU A 62 5.28 -1.17 -27.87
N ARG A 63 5.77 -1.34 -29.11
CA ARG A 63 7.06 -2.00 -29.39
C ARG A 63 8.23 -1.27 -28.74
N ALA A 64 8.21 0.06 -28.69
CA ALA A 64 9.29 0.86 -28.12
C ALA A 64 9.38 0.70 -26.59
N ILE A 65 8.25 0.64 -25.89
CA ILE A 65 8.23 0.54 -24.41
C ILE A 65 8.36 -0.91 -23.91
N TYR A 66 7.88 -1.89 -24.69
CA TYR A 66 7.74 -3.28 -24.24
C TYR A 66 9.03 -3.90 -23.68
N PRO A 67 10.22 -3.78 -24.31
CA PRO A 67 11.43 -4.40 -23.78
C PRO A 67 11.77 -3.91 -22.37
N ARG A 68 11.62 -2.61 -22.11
CA ARG A 68 11.89 -2.02 -20.78
C ARG A 68 10.85 -2.47 -19.75
N LEU A 69 9.58 -2.49 -20.13
CA LEU A 69 8.51 -2.97 -19.24
C LEU A 69 8.70 -4.44 -18.89
N LYS A 70 9.09 -5.28 -19.86
CA LYS A 70 9.40 -6.69 -19.64
C LYS A 70 10.58 -6.87 -18.68
N THR A 71 11.68 -6.16 -18.90
CA THR A 71 12.85 -6.22 -18.01
C THR A 71 12.49 -5.76 -16.59
N TRP A 72 11.74 -4.67 -16.45
CA TRP A 72 11.26 -4.20 -15.16
C TRP A 72 10.32 -5.20 -14.47
N PHE A 73 9.35 -5.77 -15.19
CA PHE A 73 8.40 -6.72 -14.62
C PHE A 73 9.12 -7.98 -14.15
N ASN A 74 10.08 -8.47 -14.94
CA ASN A 74 10.89 -9.62 -14.57
C ASN A 74 11.63 -9.35 -13.25
N TYR A 75 12.34 -8.21 -13.15
CA TYR A 75 12.94 -7.78 -11.89
C TYR A 75 11.94 -7.79 -10.73
N TYR A 76 10.79 -7.13 -10.90
CA TYR A 76 9.83 -6.95 -9.83
C TYR A 76 9.21 -8.28 -9.37
N ASN A 77 8.84 -9.15 -10.32
CA ASN A 77 8.25 -10.45 -10.04
C ASN A 77 9.25 -11.45 -9.44
N THR A 78 10.53 -11.40 -9.81
CA THR A 78 11.52 -12.35 -9.30
C THR A 78 12.20 -11.89 -8.02
N SER A 79 12.49 -10.59 -7.90
CA SER A 79 13.26 -10.06 -6.76
C SER A 79 12.46 -9.96 -5.49
N GLN A 80 11.12 -9.91 -5.56
CA GLN A 80 10.25 -9.73 -4.39
C GLN A 80 9.52 -11.03 -3.97
N ASN A 81 10.01 -12.19 -4.42
CA ASN A 81 9.42 -13.48 -4.10
C ASN A 81 9.42 -13.76 -2.59
N GLY A 82 8.31 -14.27 -2.09
CA GLY A 82 8.19 -14.81 -0.75
C GLY A 82 8.72 -16.24 -0.68
N LYS A 83 8.82 -16.76 0.55
CA LYS A 83 9.33 -18.12 0.82
C LYS A 83 8.42 -19.24 0.27
N LEU A 84 7.12 -18.99 0.18
CA LEU A 84 6.14 -19.95 -0.37
C LEU A 84 5.80 -19.62 -1.83
N PRO A 85 5.43 -20.63 -2.65
CA PRO A 85 4.93 -20.39 -4.00
C PRO A 85 3.80 -19.36 -4.02
N PHE A 86 3.85 -18.43 -4.99
CA PHE A 86 2.82 -17.42 -5.25
C PHE A 86 2.60 -16.41 -4.11
N THR A 87 3.57 -16.32 -3.21
CA THR A 87 3.64 -15.30 -2.17
C THR A 87 4.76 -14.32 -2.49
N TYR A 88 4.62 -13.10 -1.98
CA TYR A 88 5.57 -12.03 -2.20
C TYR A 88 5.83 -11.27 -0.92
N ARG A 89 7.02 -10.66 -0.82
CA ARG A 89 7.46 -9.95 0.37
C ARG A 89 8.27 -8.71 -0.01
N TRP A 90 7.83 -7.55 0.48
CA TRP A 90 8.66 -6.34 0.50
C TRP A 90 9.96 -6.56 1.27
N HIS A 91 11.09 -6.26 0.63
CA HIS A 91 12.39 -6.19 1.27
C HIS A 91 12.63 -4.83 1.94
N GLY A 92 13.65 -4.76 2.81
CA GLY A 92 14.09 -3.52 3.44
C GLY A 92 13.46 -3.21 4.81
N ARG A 93 12.65 -4.10 5.38
CA ARG A 93 12.24 -4.01 6.79
C ARG A 93 13.40 -4.39 7.70
N ASP A 94 13.58 -3.65 8.80
CA ASP A 94 14.64 -3.90 9.79
C ASP A 94 14.12 -4.75 10.97
N PRO A 95 14.58 -5.99 11.16
CA PRO A 95 14.17 -6.83 12.28
C PRO A 95 14.82 -6.44 13.61
N THR A 96 15.87 -5.62 13.58
CA THR A 96 16.68 -5.25 14.75
C THR A 96 16.29 -3.92 15.38
N VAL A 97 15.38 -3.18 14.74
CA VAL A 97 14.98 -1.84 15.21
C VAL A 97 14.23 -1.92 16.54
N THR A 98 14.76 -1.24 17.55
CA THR A 98 14.20 -1.22 18.91
C THR A 98 13.44 0.05 19.23
N LYS A 99 13.63 1.15 18.50
CA LYS A 99 12.92 2.42 18.75
C LYS A 99 11.53 2.48 18.13
N HIS A 100 11.24 1.60 17.17
CA HIS A 100 9.96 1.58 16.46
C HIS A 100 8.95 0.67 17.16
N LEU A 101 7.72 1.15 17.37
CA LEU A 101 6.58 0.34 17.83
C LEU A 101 6.29 -0.81 16.85
N ASN A 102 6.37 -0.53 15.55
CA ASN A 102 6.32 -1.53 14.48
C ASN A 102 7.37 -1.16 13.41
N PRO A 103 8.22 -2.10 12.94
CA PRO A 103 9.22 -1.82 11.92
C PRO A 103 8.58 -1.31 10.63
N LEU A 104 9.16 -0.28 10.03
CA LEU A 104 8.65 0.36 8.82
C LEU A 104 8.75 -0.55 7.59
N THR A 105 7.94 -0.25 6.57
CA THR A 105 8.00 -0.90 5.25
C THR A 105 8.05 0.16 4.14
N LEU A 106 9.14 0.93 4.11
CA LEU A 106 9.34 2.06 3.19
C LEU A 106 9.19 1.69 1.72
N ALA A 107 9.58 0.47 1.35
CA ALA A 107 9.47 -0.06 -0.01
C ALA A 107 8.01 -0.17 -0.48
N SER A 108 7.04 -0.27 0.43
CA SER A 108 5.63 -0.36 0.04
C SER A 108 4.99 0.99 -0.28
N GLY A 109 5.64 2.10 0.08
CA GLY A 109 5.06 3.45 0.02
C GLY A 109 4.03 3.75 1.12
N LEU A 110 3.73 2.77 1.99
CA LEU A 110 2.89 2.93 3.18
C LEU A 110 3.76 2.75 4.45
N ASP A 111 4.67 3.70 4.66
CA ASP A 111 5.85 3.57 5.53
C ASP A 111 5.61 2.96 6.91
N ASP A 112 4.70 3.55 7.71
CA ASP A 112 4.40 3.11 9.07
C ASP A 112 3.10 2.28 9.17
N TYR A 113 2.51 1.86 8.04
CA TYR A 113 1.35 0.97 8.07
C TYR A 113 1.75 -0.33 8.80
N PRO A 114 1.02 -0.72 9.86
CA PRO A 114 1.45 -1.82 10.71
C PRO A 114 1.43 -3.15 9.96
N ARG A 115 2.58 -3.84 9.97
CA ARG A 115 2.75 -5.21 9.45
C ARG A 115 3.18 -6.16 10.57
N ALA A 116 3.69 -7.35 10.22
CA ALA A 116 4.20 -8.29 11.20
C ALA A 116 5.19 -7.60 12.15
N SER A 117 5.07 -7.86 13.46
CA SER A 117 5.81 -7.10 14.47
C SER A 117 7.28 -7.51 14.51
N HIS A 118 7.59 -8.73 14.08
CA HIS A 118 8.95 -9.25 13.97
C HIS A 118 9.18 -9.62 12.49
N PRO A 119 9.78 -8.72 11.70
CA PRO A 119 10.08 -8.98 10.30
C PRO A 119 10.86 -10.29 10.14
N SER A 120 10.48 -11.09 9.16
CA SER A 120 11.13 -12.36 8.86
C SER A 120 10.92 -12.77 7.41
N GLU A 121 11.64 -13.79 6.98
CA GLU A 121 11.47 -14.37 5.64
C GLU A 121 10.11 -15.08 5.44
N ASP A 122 9.37 -15.33 6.53
CA ASP A 122 8.05 -15.97 6.49
C ASP A 122 6.90 -14.98 6.20
N GLU A 123 7.21 -13.69 6.03
CA GLU A 123 6.20 -12.68 5.74
C GLU A 123 5.57 -12.84 4.35
N ARG A 124 4.26 -12.57 4.27
CA ARG A 124 3.50 -12.53 3.03
C ARG A 124 2.73 -11.21 2.96
N HIS A 125 2.99 -10.41 1.93
CA HIS A 125 2.45 -9.07 1.78
C HIS A 125 1.36 -9.03 0.70
N VAL A 126 0.11 -8.79 1.10
CA VAL A 126 -1.06 -8.92 0.21
C VAL A 126 -1.11 -7.82 -0.85
N ASP A 127 -0.71 -6.60 -0.50
CA ASP A 127 -0.63 -5.44 -1.38
C ASP A 127 0.35 -5.69 -2.53
N LEU A 128 1.54 -6.22 -2.22
CA LEU A 128 2.55 -6.56 -3.21
C LEU A 128 2.07 -7.64 -4.18
N ARG A 129 1.42 -8.70 -3.66
CA ARG A 129 0.80 -9.74 -4.48
C ARG A 129 -0.19 -9.13 -5.48
N CYS A 130 -1.04 -8.22 -5.03
CA CYS A 130 -2.03 -7.55 -5.88
C CYS A 130 -1.37 -6.65 -6.95
N TRP A 131 -0.29 -5.95 -6.61
CA TRP A 131 0.47 -5.16 -7.59
C TRP A 131 1.08 -6.01 -8.72
N ILE A 132 1.61 -7.19 -8.37
CA ILE A 132 2.19 -8.10 -9.36
C ILE A 132 1.09 -8.69 -10.26
N ALA A 133 -0.05 -9.10 -9.68
CA ALA A 133 -1.20 -9.56 -10.44
C ALA A 133 -1.66 -8.50 -11.46
N PHE A 134 -1.74 -7.24 -11.03
CA PHE A 134 -2.12 -6.12 -11.90
C PHE A 134 -1.11 -5.88 -13.03
N ALA A 135 0.18 -5.76 -12.70
CA ALA A 135 1.22 -5.54 -13.70
C ALA A 135 1.33 -6.70 -14.70
N ALA A 136 1.14 -7.94 -14.25
CA ALA A 136 1.15 -9.13 -15.11
C ALA A 136 0.02 -9.08 -16.15
N GLY A 137 -1.18 -8.65 -15.76
CA GLY A 137 -2.31 -8.50 -16.69
C GLY A 137 -2.01 -7.48 -17.78
N VAL A 138 -1.50 -6.30 -17.40
CA VAL A 138 -1.12 -5.26 -18.38
C VAL A 138 0.01 -5.75 -19.31
N MET A 139 0.98 -6.50 -18.79
CA MET A 139 2.04 -7.09 -19.61
C MET A 139 1.52 -8.16 -20.58
N ALA A 140 0.54 -8.97 -20.16
CA ALA A 140 -0.10 -9.96 -21.01
C ALA A 140 -0.81 -9.29 -22.19
N ASP A 141 -1.57 -8.22 -21.94
CA ASP A 141 -2.27 -7.45 -22.97
C ASP A 141 -1.29 -6.88 -24.00
N ILE A 142 -0.23 -6.20 -23.55
CA ILE A 142 0.79 -5.62 -24.45
C ILE A 142 1.47 -6.72 -25.28
N ALA A 143 1.89 -7.81 -24.63
CA ALA A 143 2.60 -8.90 -25.31
C ALA A 143 1.69 -9.57 -26.36
N LYS A 144 0.41 -9.76 -26.06
CA LYS A 144 -0.59 -10.33 -26.98
C LYS A 144 -0.81 -9.43 -28.19
N THR A 145 -0.99 -8.12 -28.00
CA THR A 145 -1.12 -7.15 -29.10
C THR A 145 0.10 -7.13 -30.02
N LEU A 146 1.30 -7.32 -29.47
CA LEU A 146 2.55 -7.31 -30.23
C LEU A 146 2.92 -8.66 -30.87
N GLY A 147 2.14 -9.73 -30.60
CA GLY A 147 2.48 -11.08 -31.06
C GLY A 147 3.70 -11.69 -30.37
N HIS A 148 4.06 -11.20 -29.19
CA HIS A 148 5.11 -11.78 -28.34
C HIS A 148 4.56 -12.91 -27.46
N ASN A 149 5.44 -13.70 -26.82
CA ASN A 149 5.00 -14.69 -25.84
C ASN A 149 4.36 -13.98 -24.64
N TRP A 150 3.05 -14.13 -24.50
CA TRP A 150 2.22 -13.54 -23.44
C TRP A 150 1.79 -14.55 -22.37
N LYS A 151 2.00 -15.85 -22.60
CA LYS A 151 1.44 -16.94 -21.78
C LYS A 151 1.92 -16.90 -20.33
N ASP A 152 3.20 -16.58 -20.11
CA ASP A 152 3.76 -16.52 -18.76
C ASP A 152 3.17 -15.34 -17.95
N PHE A 153 2.92 -14.20 -18.60
CA PHE A 153 2.25 -13.06 -17.98
C PHE A 153 0.78 -13.36 -17.68
N GLU A 154 0.05 -13.98 -18.63
CA GLU A 154 -1.35 -14.37 -18.42
C GLU A 154 -1.47 -15.43 -17.31
N ALA A 155 -0.58 -16.42 -17.28
CA ALA A 155 -0.55 -17.44 -16.23
C ALA A 155 -0.28 -16.81 -14.86
N THR A 156 0.68 -15.88 -14.77
CA THR A 156 0.95 -15.13 -13.53
C THR A 156 -0.26 -14.31 -13.10
N HIS A 157 -0.88 -13.56 -14.01
CA HIS A 157 -2.07 -12.76 -13.72
C HIS A 157 -3.23 -13.64 -13.24
N THR A 158 -3.51 -14.72 -13.95
CA THR A 158 -4.62 -15.65 -13.64
C THR A 158 -4.42 -16.29 -12.28
N LEU A 159 -3.21 -16.79 -12.00
CA LEU A 159 -2.91 -17.45 -10.74
C LEU A 159 -2.97 -16.49 -9.55
N LEU A 160 -2.44 -15.27 -9.71
CA LEU A 160 -2.49 -14.27 -8.66
C LEU A 160 -3.85 -13.58 -8.53
N SER A 161 -4.73 -13.68 -9.52
CA SER A 161 -6.11 -13.18 -9.42
C SER A 161 -7.10 -14.25 -8.97
N ASP A 162 -6.68 -15.52 -8.88
CA ASP A 162 -7.51 -16.60 -8.35
C ASP A 162 -7.91 -16.32 -6.90
N ASN A 163 -9.22 -16.18 -6.68
CA ASN A 163 -9.78 -15.80 -5.39
C ASN A 163 -9.63 -16.92 -4.34
N LYS A 164 -9.62 -18.20 -4.76
CA LYS A 164 -9.44 -19.33 -3.83
C LYS A 164 -8.02 -19.35 -3.27
N LEU A 165 -7.02 -19.17 -4.13
CA LEU A 165 -5.61 -19.08 -3.73
C LEU A 165 -5.34 -17.81 -2.93
N LEU A 166 -5.92 -16.68 -3.33
CA LEU A 166 -5.86 -15.44 -2.53
C LEU A 166 -6.43 -15.68 -1.12
N ASP A 167 -7.60 -16.32 -1.02
CA ASP A 167 -8.22 -16.62 0.27
C ASP A 167 -7.35 -17.57 1.11
N GLN A 168 -6.82 -18.63 0.51
CA GLN A 168 -5.93 -19.57 1.19
C GLN A 168 -4.70 -18.88 1.79
N LEU A 169 -4.14 -17.90 1.09
CA LEU A 169 -2.87 -17.27 1.48
C LEU A 169 -3.07 -16.02 2.35
N HIS A 170 -4.18 -15.29 2.19
CA HIS A 170 -4.34 -13.94 2.75
C HIS A 170 -5.68 -13.69 3.44
N TRP A 171 -6.68 -14.57 3.36
CA TRP A 171 -7.93 -14.36 4.10
C TRP A 171 -7.76 -14.77 5.56
N SER A 172 -7.95 -13.84 6.48
CA SER A 172 -7.96 -14.07 7.92
C SER A 172 -9.38 -14.41 8.38
N PRO A 173 -9.68 -15.65 8.81
CA PRO A 173 -11.01 -16.00 9.31
C PRO A 173 -11.35 -15.24 10.61
N LYS A 174 -10.33 -14.95 11.43
CA LYS A 174 -10.48 -14.20 12.69
C LYS A 174 -10.80 -12.73 12.44
N GLY A 175 -10.17 -12.11 11.43
CA GLY A 175 -10.35 -10.70 11.10
C GLY A 175 -11.47 -10.44 10.09
N LEU A 176 -11.97 -11.49 9.42
CA LEU A 176 -12.88 -11.41 8.28
C LEU A 176 -12.39 -10.44 7.19
N GLN A 177 -11.09 -10.47 6.91
CA GLN A 177 -10.43 -9.51 6.02
C GLN A 177 -9.25 -10.15 5.31
N TYR A 178 -8.80 -9.53 4.22
CA TYR A 178 -7.48 -9.82 3.68
C TYR A 178 -6.40 -9.20 4.57
N SER A 179 -5.37 -9.99 4.86
CA SER A 179 -4.31 -9.65 5.80
C SER A 179 -2.93 -10.04 5.26
N ASP A 180 -1.93 -9.29 5.67
CA ASP A 180 -0.56 -9.78 5.68
C ASP A 180 -0.42 -10.97 6.65
N TYR A 181 0.64 -11.73 6.51
CA TYR A 181 0.98 -12.84 7.40
C TYR A 181 2.43 -12.74 7.82
N GLY A 182 2.76 -13.14 9.05
CA GLY A 182 4.14 -13.21 9.52
C GLY A 182 4.24 -13.41 11.02
N LEU A 183 5.46 -13.31 11.56
CA LEU A 183 5.74 -13.47 12.98
C LEU A 183 5.26 -12.22 13.74
N HIS A 184 4.14 -12.33 14.46
CA HIS A 184 3.42 -11.17 14.96
C HIS A 184 2.91 -11.36 16.40
N THR A 185 2.86 -10.25 17.13
CA THR A 185 2.15 -10.05 18.39
C THR A 185 1.67 -8.61 18.44
N ASP A 186 0.44 -8.41 18.90
CA ASP A 186 -0.09 -7.07 19.19
C ASP A 186 0.45 -6.51 20.51
N ASN A 187 1.04 -7.36 21.36
CA ASN A 187 1.40 -6.97 22.72
C ASN A 187 2.81 -6.35 22.74
N VAL A 188 2.93 -5.20 22.07
CA VAL A 188 4.15 -4.38 22.02
C VAL A 188 3.84 -2.96 22.46
N LYS A 189 4.78 -2.32 23.15
CA LYS A 189 4.62 -0.93 23.64
C LYS A 189 5.95 -0.17 23.57
N LEU A 190 5.87 1.15 23.46
CA LEU A 190 7.02 2.04 23.63
C LEU A 190 7.10 2.45 25.11
N GLU A 191 8.20 2.12 25.77
CA GLU A 191 8.42 2.34 27.21
C GLU A 191 9.80 2.97 27.44
N LYS A 192 9.95 3.78 28.50
CA LYS A 192 11.26 4.33 28.86
C LYS A 192 12.14 3.18 29.39
N PRO A 193 13.41 3.07 28.96
CA PRO A 193 14.29 2.00 29.43
C PRO A 193 14.46 2.05 30.96
N THR A 194 14.12 0.96 31.65
CA THR A 194 14.34 0.85 33.09
C THR A 194 15.82 0.58 33.37
N HIS A 195 16.41 1.35 34.28
CA HIS A 195 17.78 1.12 34.74
C HIS A 195 17.72 0.47 36.12
N ASN A 196 18.35 -0.70 36.28
CA ASN A 196 18.59 -1.29 37.60
C ASN A 196 19.69 -0.48 38.30
N LEU A 197 19.30 0.64 38.90
CA LEU A 197 20.21 1.46 39.70
C LEU A 197 20.73 0.65 40.88
N LYS A 198 22.04 0.46 40.97
CA LYS A 198 22.69 0.03 42.22
C LYS A 198 22.66 1.20 43.20
N THR A 199 22.46 0.90 44.49
CA THR A 199 22.41 1.89 45.58
C THR A 199 23.63 2.82 45.51
N GLY A 200 23.39 4.13 45.39
CA GLY A 200 24.44 5.17 45.36
C GLY A 200 24.86 5.69 43.97
N GLN A 201 24.30 5.17 42.87
CA GLN A 201 24.52 5.77 41.54
C GLN A 201 23.53 6.92 41.26
N PRO A 202 23.99 8.08 40.74
CA PRO A 202 23.07 9.11 40.26
C PRO A 202 22.19 8.55 39.15
N PRO A 203 20.92 8.96 39.06
CA PRO A 203 20.04 8.49 37.99
C PRO A 203 20.70 8.78 36.64
N PRO A 204 20.81 7.77 35.75
CA PRO A 204 21.30 7.98 34.40
C PRO A 204 20.40 9.00 33.72
N ASN A 205 20.99 9.80 32.82
CA ASN A 205 20.34 10.90 32.13
C ASN A 205 18.89 10.54 31.78
N ALA A 206 17.93 11.26 32.36
CA ALA A 206 16.49 10.94 32.31
C ALA A 206 15.86 11.07 30.90
N ASP A 207 16.70 11.25 29.88
CA ASP A 207 16.33 11.72 28.54
C ASP A 207 16.59 10.65 27.46
N LEU A 208 16.57 9.37 27.85
CA LEU A 208 16.64 8.28 26.87
C LEU A 208 15.30 8.12 26.16
N ASP A 209 15.32 8.03 24.85
CA ASP A 209 14.13 7.73 24.04
C ASP A 209 13.45 6.44 24.49
N LYS A 210 12.12 6.38 24.35
CA LYS A 210 11.36 5.14 24.53
C LYS A 210 11.85 4.06 23.57
N ILE A 211 11.92 2.83 24.09
CA ILE A 211 12.21 1.63 23.32
C ILE A 211 10.97 0.73 23.29
N ARG A 212 10.88 -0.08 22.25
CA ARG A 212 9.87 -1.10 22.09
C ARG A 212 10.14 -2.26 23.05
N VAL A 213 9.14 -2.57 23.86
CA VAL A 213 9.08 -3.72 24.75
C VAL A 213 8.03 -4.70 24.21
N VAL A 214 8.40 -5.99 24.15
CA VAL A 214 7.53 -7.09 23.70
C VAL A 214 7.03 -7.82 24.93
N HIS A 215 5.71 -7.84 25.14
CA HIS A 215 5.06 -8.38 26.33
C HIS A 215 4.45 -9.77 26.11
N SER A 216 4.46 -10.28 24.88
CA SER A 216 4.05 -11.65 24.58
C SER A 216 4.81 -12.16 23.37
N GLU A 217 5.28 -13.40 23.45
CA GLU A 217 6.00 -14.06 22.37
C GLU A 217 5.19 -14.01 21.07
N PRO A 218 5.83 -13.61 19.96
CA PRO A 218 5.16 -13.58 18.67
C PRO A 218 4.96 -14.98 18.11
N THR A 219 3.90 -15.14 17.32
CA THR A 219 3.62 -16.38 16.60
C THR A 219 3.34 -16.08 15.13
N LEU A 220 3.54 -17.07 14.26
CA LEU A 220 3.17 -16.95 12.85
C LEU A 220 1.65 -16.88 12.73
N GLN A 221 1.13 -15.73 12.31
CA GLN A 221 -0.31 -15.49 12.22
C GLN A 221 -0.65 -14.41 11.19
N TYR A 222 -1.93 -14.28 10.85
CA TYR A 222 -2.43 -13.15 10.09
C TYR A 222 -2.34 -11.86 10.90
N VAL A 223 -1.81 -10.81 10.29
CA VAL A 223 -1.68 -9.48 10.88
C VAL A 223 -2.99 -8.72 10.64
N ASN A 224 -3.84 -8.68 11.64
CA ASN A 224 -5.21 -8.16 11.51
C ASN A 224 -5.30 -6.63 11.64
N ALA A 225 -4.52 -5.90 10.83
CA ALA A 225 -4.55 -4.46 10.76
C ALA A 225 -5.47 -3.97 9.63
N PHE A 226 -6.79 -3.89 9.90
CA PHE A 226 -7.76 -3.46 8.88
C PHE A 226 -7.51 -2.02 8.42
N GLY A 227 -7.36 -1.82 7.12
CA GLY A 227 -7.05 -0.53 6.50
C GLY A 227 -6.76 -0.68 5.02
N TYR A 228 -6.05 0.29 4.44
CA TYR A 228 -5.75 0.30 3.01
C TYR A 228 -5.10 -1.00 2.50
N VAL A 229 -4.17 -1.61 3.24
CA VAL A 229 -3.51 -2.88 2.83
C VAL A 229 -4.55 -4.00 2.67
N SER A 230 -5.50 -4.11 3.60
CA SER A 230 -6.58 -5.11 3.54
C SER A 230 -7.52 -4.92 2.34
N LEU A 231 -7.56 -3.72 1.76
CA LEU A 231 -8.43 -3.40 0.64
C LEU A 231 -7.78 -3.68 -0.72
N PHE A 232 -6.48 -3.98 -0.82
CA PHE A 232 -5.79 -4.13 -2.11
C PHE A 232 -6.45 -5.08 -3.11
N PRO A 233 -6.94 -6.27 -2.71
CA PRO A 233 -7.71 -7.12 -3.61
C PRO A 233 -8.94 -6.43 -4.22
N PHE A 234 -9.62 -5.60 -3.45
CA PHE A 234 -10.76 -4.80 -3.92
C PHE A 234 -10.31 -3.59 -4.74
N LEU A 235 -9.29 -2.84 -4.27
CA LEU A 235 -8.78 -1.64 -4.92
C LEU A 235 -8.26 -1.92 -6.34
N LEU A 236 -7.64 -3.09 -6.54
CA LEU A 236 -7.16 -3.55 -7.84
C LEU A 236 -8.12 -4.53 -8.54
N LYS A 237 -9.39 -4.56 -8.11
CA LYS A 237 -10.50 -5.24 -8.81
C LYS A 237 -10.30 -6.76 -8.98
N ILE A 238 -9.60 -7.39 -8.05
CA ILE A 238 -9.33 -8.84 -8.03
C ILE A 238 -10.50 -9.61 -7.42
N VAL A 239 -11.22 -9.03 -6.46
CA VAL A 239 -12.35 -9.73 -5.80
C VAL A 239 -13.47 -9.96 -6.80
N ASN A 240 -13.99 -11.19 -6.87
CA ASN A 240 -15.11 -11.50 -7.76
C ASN A 240 -16.39 -10.73 -7.36
N PRO A 241 -17.20 -10.27 -8.33
CA PRO A 241 -18.39 -9.44 -8.06
C PRO A 241 -19.50 -10.16 -7.27
N ASP A 242 -19.53 -11.48 -7.33
CA ASP A 242 -20.47 -12.36 -6.62
C ASP A 242 -19.92 -12.87 -5.26
N SER A 243 -18.68 -12.54 -4.93
CA SER A 243 -18.04 -12.98 -3.68
C SER A 243 -18.70 -12.33 -2.46
N PRO A 244 -19.15 -13.11 -1.45
CA PRO A 244 -19.63 -12.55 -0.17
C PRO A 244 -18.61 -11.64 0.53
N LYS A 245 -17.32 -11.81 0.24
CA LYS A 245 -16.25 -10.95 0.75
C LYS A 245 -16.32 -9.53 0.20
N LEU A 246 -16.80 -9.35 -1.04
CA LEU A 246 -17.06 -8.02 -1.59
C LEU A 246 -18.12 -7.29 -0.75
N ASN A 247 -19.21 -7.96 -0.41
CA ASN A 247 -20.22 -7.37 0.47
C ASN A 247 -19.65 -6.98 1.83
N HIS A 248 -18.82 -7.85 2.43
CA HIS A 248 -18.18 -7.56 3.71
C HIS A 248 -17.25 -6.34 3.61
N ILE A 249 -16.44 -6.24 2.56
CA ILE A 249 -15.60 -5.06 2.28
C ILE A 249 -16.47 -3.81 2.17
N LEU A 250 -17.58 -3.84 1.41
CA LEU A 250 -18.49 -2.71 1.27
C LEU A 250 -19.20 -2.32 2.59
N GLN A 251 -19.40 -3.25 3.53
CA GLN A 251 -19.89 -2.95 4.89
C GLN A 251 -18.79 -2.29 5.71
N ASP A 252 -17.58 -2.80 5.62
CA ASP A 252 -16.47 -2.38 6.47
C ASP A 252 -15.91 -1.02 6.08
N ILE A 253 -15.84 -0.70 4.79
CA ILE A 253 -15.42 0.63 4.34
C ILE A 253 -16.43 1.71 4.72
N THR A 254 -17.72 1.37 4.84
CA THR A 254 -18.81 2.30 5.21
C THR A 254 -19.08 2.38 6.70
N ASP A 255 -18.39 1.59 7.53
CA ASP A 255 -18.51 1.66 8.99
C ASP A 255 -17.71 2.86 9.55
N PRO A 256 -18.35 3.85 10.21
CA PRO A 256 -17.67 5.00 10.82
C PRO A 256 -16.76 4.63 12.00
N LYS A 257 -16.97 3.44 12.61
CA LYS A 257 -16.08 2.87 13.63
C LYS A 257 -14.85 2.20 13.02
N LYS A 258 -14.83 2.03 11.70
CA LYS A 258 -13.69 1.54 10.92
C LYS A 258 -13.10 2.66 10.06
N LEU A 259 -13.39 2.68 8.76
CA LEU A 259 -12.71 3.55 7.80
C LEU A 259 -13.51 4.78 7.39
N TRP A 260 -14.84 4.77 7.51
CA TRP A 260 -15.69 5.83 6.96
C TRP A 260 -15.57 7.15 7.73
N THR A 261 -15.52 8.26 6.99
CA THR A 261 -15.59 9.64 7.50
C THR A 261 -16.35 10.53 6.52
N ASP A 262 -16.71 11.73 6.96
CA ASP A 262 -17.31 12.77 6.11
C ASP A 262 -16.30 13.43 5.15
N PHE A 263 -15.03 13.00 5.18
CA PHE A 263 -13.92 13.59 4.43
C PHE A 263 -13.20 12.59 3.50
N GLY A 264 -13.58 11.30 3.54
CA GLY A 264 -12.91 10.19 2.84
C GLY A 264 -12.64 8.99 3.76
N LEU A 265 -11.94 7.98 3.25
CA LEU A 265 -11.58 6.77 4.01
C LEU A 265 -10.27 6.94 4.77
N ARG A 266 -10.26 6.56 6.06
CA ARG A 266 -9.03 6.46 6.87
C ARG A 266 -8.04 5.47 6.30
N SER A 267 -6.76 5.71 6.51
CA SER A 267 -5.72 4.74 6.15
C SER A 267 -5.78 3.44 6.95
N ILE A 268 -6.20 3.51 8.22
CA ILE A 268 -6.40 2.36 9.10
C ILE A 268 -7.70 2.52 9.90
N SER A 269 -8.30 1.38 10.26
CA SER A 269 -9.50 1.33 11.08
C SER A 269 -9.31 2.04 12.41
N ARG A 270 -10.32 2.82 12.82
CA ARG A 270 -10.36 3.44 14.15
C ARG A 270 -10.37 2.41 15.29
N SER A 271 -10.80 1.17 15.02
CA SER A 271 -10.72 0.06 15.97
C SER A 271 -9.34 -0.60 16.07
N SER A 272 -8.38 -0.22 15.22
CA SER A 272 -7.02 -0.76 15.26
C SER A 272 -6.25 -0.27 16.49
N LYS A 273 -5.43 -1.15 17.08
CA LYS A 273 -4.49 -0.80 18.16
C LYS A 273 -3.46 0.24 17.75
N PHE A 274 -3.22 0.36 16.43
CA PHE A 274 -2.26 1.29 15.85
C PHE A 274 -2.87 2.63 15.40
N TYR A 275 -4.20 2.79 15.43
CA TYR A 275 -4.84 4.06 15.06
C TYR A 275 -4.34 5.22 15.92
N GLY A 276 -3.82 6.26 15.27
CA GLY A 276 -3.27 7.45 15.91
C GLY A 276 -2.01 7.23 16.75
N ARG A 277 -1.36 6.06 16.66
CA ARG A 277 -0.16 5.76 17.45
C ARG A 277 1.11 6.23 16.74
N PHE A 278 1.91 6.99 17.48
CA PHE A 278 3.28 7.31 17.11
C PHE A 278 4.09 6.03 16.90
N ASN A 279 5.01 6.04 15.93
CA ASN A 279 5.86 4.90 15.70
C ASN A 279 7.13 4.92 16.55
N THR A 280 7.60 6.09 16.96
CA THR A 280 8.67 6.27 17.95
C THR A 280 8.20 7.22 19.03
N GLU A 281 9.10 7.72 19.88
CA GLU A 281 8.75 8.82 20.78
C GLU A 281 8.39 10.10 20.01
N HIS A 282 8.98 10.31 18.83
CA HIS A 282 8.93 11.57 18.09
C HIS A 282 8.22 11.46 16.73
N ASP A 283 8.11 10.26 16.15
CA ASP A 283 7.53 10.07 14.82
C ASP A 283 6.00 9.93 14.91
N PRO A 284 5.23 10.95 14.47
CA PRO A 284 3.77 10.93 14.52
C PRO A 284 3.18 9.89 13.56
N PRO A 285 1.90 9.50 13.75
CA PRO A 285 1.22 8.59 12.84
C PRO A 285 1.13 9.18 11.42
N TYR A 286 1.48 8.37 10.41
CA TYR A 286 1.46 8.79 9.00
C TYR A 286 0.37 8.06 8.20
N TRP A 287 0.51 6.74 8.04
CA TRP A 287 -0.47 5.82 7.47
C TRP A 287 -1.34 5.15 8.54
N ARG A 288 -1.49 5.79 9.70
CA ARG A 288 -2.22 5.27 10.88
C ARG A 288 -3.46 6.07 11.28
N GLY A 289 -4.21 6.59 10.30
CA GLY A 289 -5.43 7.34 10.54
C GLY A 289 -5.76 8.33 9.43
N PRO A 290 -4.81 9.19 9.02
CA PRO A 290 -5.04 10.20 7.99
C PRO A 290 -5.63 9.65 6.69
N ILE A 291 -6.31 10.53 5.95
CA ILE A 291 -6.98 10.24 4.68
C ILE A 291 -6.04 10.62 3.54
N TRP A 292 -5.77 9.67 2.64
CA TRP A 292 -4.87 9.86 1.51
C TRP A 292 -5.63 9.73 0.18
N ILE A 293 -5.47 10.72 -0.70
CA ILE A 293 -6.28 10.84 -1.92
C ILE A 293 -5.95 9.76 -2.95
N ASN A 294 -4.68 9.36 -3.08
CA ASN A 294 -4.28 8.26 -3.96
C ASN A 294 -5.06 6.94 -3.66
N MET A 295 -5.18 6.55 -2.40
CA MET A 295 -5.87 5.32 -2.01
C MET A 295 -7.39 5.47 -2.10
N ASN A 296 -7.92 6.65 -1.78
CA ASN A 296 -9.33 6.97 -1.97
C ASN A 296 -9.73 6.98 -3.46
N TYR A 297 -8.86 7.46 -4.34
CA TYR A 297 -9.05 7.41 -5.79
C TYR A 297 -9.13 5.98 -6.31
N LEU A 298 -8.23 5.09 -5.86
CA LEU A 298 -8.32 3.66 -6.19
C LEU A 298 -9.62 3.04 -5.67
N CYS A 299 -10.07 3.42 -4.48
CA CYS A 299 -11.35 2.97 -3.94
C CYS A 299 -12.54 3.43 -4.81
N LEU A 300 -12.59 4.70 -5.20
CA LEU A 300 -13.60 5.21 -6.13
C LEU A 300 -13.57 4.50 -7.48
N SER A 301 -12.38 4.21 -8.02
CA SER A 301 -12.21 3.43 -9.26
C SER A 301 -12.74 2.00 -9.14
N ALA A 302 -12.51 1.35 -8.00
CA ALA A 302 -13.05 0.02 -7.71
C ALA A 302 -14.57 0.06 -7.54
N LEU A 303 -15.11 0.98 -6.73
CA LEU A 303 -16.55 1.15 -6.53
C LEU A 303 -17.28 1.42 -7.86
N GLN A 304 -16.73 2.30 -8.69
CA GLN A 304 -17.27 2.55 -10.03
C GLN A 304 -17.30 1.26 -10.86
N TYR A 305 -16.20 0.49 -10.88
CA TYR A 305 -16.15 -0.79 -11.58
C TYR A 305 -17.26 -1.75 -11.09
N TYR A 306 -17.31 -2.03 -9.78
CA TYR A 306 -18.32 -2.93 -9.19
C TYR A 306 -19.75 -2.40 -9.31
N SER A 307 -19.96 -1.10 -9.51
CA SER A 307 -21.28 -0.51 -9.80
C SER A 307 -21.74 -0.71 -11.26
N THR A 308 -20.85 -1.14 -12.15
CA THR A 308 -21.13 -1.26 -13.60
C THR A 308 -21.13 -2.70 -14.11
N ILE A 309 -20.42 -3.61 -13.43
CA ILE A 309 -20.42 -5.02 -13.78
C ILE A 309 -21.56 -5.77 -13.07
N GLY A 310 -22.00 -6.88 -13.66
CA GLY A 310 -23.06 -7.71 -13.08
C GLY A 310 -22.60 -8.36 -11.77
N GLY A 311 -23.44 -8.28 -10.74
CA GLY A 311 -23.21 -8.93 -9.45
C GLY A 311 -24.26 -8.51 -8.40
N PRO A 312 -24.44 -9.29 -7.33
CA PRO A 312 -25.44 -9.04 -6.30
C PRO A 312 -25.22 -7.75 -5.49
N TYR A 313 -24.03 -7.15 -5.57
CA TYR A 313 -23.66 -5.97 -4.76
C TYR A 313 -23.52 -4.68 -5.58
N GLN A 314 -23.98 -4.68 -6.84
CA GLN A 314 -23.84 -3.56 -7.78
C GLN A 314 -24.46 -2.26 -7.25
N GLU A 315 -25.72 -2.30 -6.80
CA GLU A 315 -26.43 -1.13 -6.24
C GLU A 315 -25.72 -0.57 -5.01
N LYS A 316 -25.23 -1.47 -4.14
CA LYS A 316 -24.49 -1.08 -2.95
C LYS A 316 -23.18 -0.38 -3.31
N ALA A 317 -22.41 -0.92 -4.25
CA ALA A 317 -21.18 -0.29 -4.73
C ALA A 317 -21.46 1.10 -5.32
N ARG A 318 -22.57 1.26 -6.05
CA ARG A 318 -23.00 2.56 -6.60
C ARG A 318 -23.32 3.59 -5.52
N ALA A 319 -24.09 3.20 -4.50
CA ALA A 319 -24.43 4.09 -3.39
C ALA A 319 -23.16 4.57 -2.67
N VAL A 320 -22.25 3.65 -2.34
CA VAL A 320 -20.99 3.99 -1.67
C VAL A 320 -20.09 4.87 -2.54
N TYR A 321 -20.04 4.64 -3.86
CA TYR A 321 -19.32 5.50 -4.79
C TYR A 321 -19.78 6.95 -4.72
N ILE A 322 -21.10 7.17 -4.77
CA ILE A 322 -21.72 8.50 -4.77
C ILE A 322 -21.34 9.25 -3.48
N ASP A 323 -21.55 8.60 -2.33
CA ASP A 323 -21.31 9.22 -1.03
C ASP A 323 -19.82 9.49 -0.79
N LEU A 324 -18.95 8.52 -1.09
CA LEU A 324 -17.51 8.68 -0.88
C LEU A 324 -16.94 9.78 -1.78
N ARG A 325 -17.36 9.82 -3.05
CA ARG A 325 -16.94 10.86 -4.01
C ARG A 325 -17.33 12.24 -3.50
N LYS A 326 -18.57 12.39 -3.02
CA LYS A 326 -19.06 13.64 -2.46
C LYS A 326 -18.21 14.09 -1.27
N ASN A 327 -17.99 13.22 -0.30
CA ASN A 327 -17.21 13.52 0.91
C ASN A 327 -15.79 14.00 0.59
N ILE A 328 -15.09 13.28 -0.30
CA ILE A 328 -13.71 13.63 -0.70
C ILE A 328 -13.68 14.99 -1.41
N VAL A 329 -14.50 15.18 -2.44
CA VAL A 329 -14.48 16.39 -3.25
C VAL A 329 -14.87 17.61 -2.42
N GLN A 330 -15.91 17.50 -1.59
CA GLN A 330 -16.33 18.60 -0.72
C GLN A 330 -15.24 19.00 0.26
N ASN A 331 -14.54 18.01 0.86
CA ASN A 331 -13.47 18.32 1.81
C ASN A 331 -12.26 18.97 1.14
N ILE A 332 -11.82 18.48 -0.02
CA ILE A 332 -10.70 19.08 -0.77
C ILE A 332 -11.03 20.52 -1.17
N ILE A 333 -12.23 20.78 -1.70
CA ILE A 333 -12.66 22.13 -2.09
C ILE A 333 -12.68 23.04 -0.86
N LYS A 334 -13.30 22.61 0.24
CA LYS A 334 -13.35 23.37 1.48
C LYS A 334 -11.96 23.75 2.00
N GLU A 335 -11.02 22.81 1.98
CA GLU A 335 -9.65 23.07 2.44
C GLU A 335 -8.85 23.96 1.49
N TYR A 336 -9.08 23.83 0.18
CA TYR A 336 -8.52 24.72 -0.81
C TYR A 336 -9.05 26.14 -0.65
N GLU A 337 -10.35 26.33 -0.46
CA GLU A 337 -10.96 27.64 -0.19
C GLU A 337 -10.45 28.25 1.13
N ARG A 338 -10.31 27.43 2.18
CA ARG A 338 -9.86 27.89 3.51
C ARG A 338 -8.38 28.28 3.54
N THR A 339 -7.53 27.55 2.82
CA THR A 339 -6.06 27.64 2.98
C THR A 339 -5.31 28.10 1.73
N GLY A 340 -5.95 28.06 0.56
CA GLY A 340 -5.30 28.30 -0.74
C GLY A 340 -4.46 27.13 -1.26
N TYR A 341 -4.44 25.98 -0.56
CA TYR A 341 -3.55 24.85 -0.88
C TYR A 341 -4.27 23.51 -0.96
N ILE A 342 -3.72 22.63 -1.79
CA ILE A 342 -3.97 21.18 -1.75
C ILE A 342 -2.89 20.54 -0.87
N TRP A 343 -3.30 19.59 -0.04
CA TRP A 343 -2.46 18.97 0.98
C TRP A 343 -2.15 17.50 0.67
N GLU A 344 -1.06 17.00 1.27
CA GLU A 344 -0.58 15.64 1.10
C GLU A 344 -1.58 14.59 1.63
N ASN A 345 -2.15 14.87 2.80
CA ASN A 345 -3.20 14.09 3.43
C ASN A 345 -4.17 14.98 4.22
N TYR A 346 -5.27 14.40 4.68
CA TYR A 346 -6.33 15.12 5.40
C TYR A 346 -6.63 14.43 6.74
N HIS A 347 -6.93 15.23 7.75
CA HIS A 347 -7.23 14.73 9.08
C HIS A 347 -8.61 14.04 9.12
N ASP A 348 -8.65 12.82 9.67
CA ASP A 348 -9.84 11.97 9.63
C ASP A 348 -10.98 12.40 10.57
N LYS A 349 -10.73 13.36 11.46
CA LYS A 349 -11.74 13.89 12.39
C LYS A 349 -12.23 15.29 12.03
N THR A 350 -11.38 16.12 11.42
CA THR A 350 -11.69 17.53 11.15
C THR A 350 -11.78 17.84 9.67
N GLY A 351 -11.24 16.98 8.81
CA GLY A 351 -11.11 17.22 7.37
C GLY A 351 -9.94 18.14 7.02
N GLU A 352 -9.24 18.72 8.01
CA GLU A 352 -8.18 19.69 7.76
C GLU A 352 -6.98 19.07 7.03
N GLY A 353 -6.44 19.79 6.05
CA GLY A 353 -5.22 19.44 5.33
C GLY A 353 -4.00 19.37 6.27
N LYS A 354 -3.16 18.36 6.05
CA LYS A 354 -1.95 18.08 6.84
C LYS A 354 -0.79 17.60 5.94
N GLY A 355 0.42 17.67 6.49
CA GLY A 355 1.64 17.25 5.80
C GLY A 355 2.18 18.33 4.86
N SER A 356 2.87 17.90 3.81
CA SER A 356 3.50 18.80 2.84
C SER A 356 2.45 19.62 2.08
N HIS A 357 2.76 20.88 1.78
CA HIS A 357 1.97 21.77 0.92
C HIS A 357 2.87 22.79 0.20
N PRO A 358 2.51 23.29 -1.01
CA PRO A 358 1.45 22.77 -1.88
C PRO A 358 1.74 21.34 -2.32
N PHE A 359 0.75 20.44 -2.22
CA PHE A 359 0.86 19.06 -2.67
C PHE A 359 -0.04 18.81 -3.88
N THR A 360 0.30 19.43 -5.01
CA THR A 360 -0.24 19.07 -6.32
C THR A 360 0.44 17.81 -6.87
N GLY A 361 0.66 16.83 -6.00
CA GLY A 361 1.08 15.47 -6.32
C GLY A 361 -0.14 14.62 -6.61
N TRP A 362 -0.31 13.48 -5.93
CA TRP A 362 -1.48 12.62 -6.13
C TRP A 362 -2.81 13.19 -5.64
N SER A 363 -2.79 14.32 -4.90
CA SER A 363 -4.01 14.95 -4.39
C SER A 363 -4.70 15.86 -5.42
N ALA A 364 -4.05 16.10 -6.56
CA ALA A 364 -4.54 16.94 -7.66
C ALA A 364 -5.57 16.24 -8.55
#